data_AF-A0A2V2XJR3-F1
#
_entry.id   AF-A0A2V2XJR3-F1
#
_cell.length_a   1.000
_cell.length_b   1.000
_cell.length_c   1.000
_cell.angle_alpha   90.00
_cell.angle_beta   90.00
_cell.angle_gamma   90.00
#
_symmetry.space_group_name_H-M   'P 1'
#
loop_
_entity.id
_entity.type
_entity.pdbx_description
1 polymer ?
#
loop_
_entity_poly.entity_id
_entity_poly.type
_entity_poly.pdbx_seq_one_letter_code
_entity_poly.pdbx_strand_id
1 'polypeptide(L)'
;MEGNKASPEILRIIITSTIAVVTTVVHFLWAAPPLVRVDVWIDNIRSAGSKSNATWWEAQVMRNADGRYATMGEECESGAAQYTFLWMQFDHTHRAVFLSDKFVRSVRAMPALNSSNTSEMEAMVSRFLYLAAILGTRLCGYYFFIKAVQRRLSALNRGILQETSPGNLPPAAIGLGERSRHIIEYNRDRNNKPTEKASAAIIRDASLHGWGAVFIQDSGDVKIAGGKWERKPFLIMQAEVRAVRLALSALSAILPSTMDVWVKNTLLQGAANKGSSKSHAMTWELRRIYGFLDSREIKASFGYVWSAQNPADGISRGLVFKLQELAKGSGGVLWLEDPKVCHLLSNYVLRTKDNVSGQQNIYILRKTLRQLTASSILPFFSILFGLYRLFQDPVSGPEDYSLLNFTTNAMR
;
A
#
# COMPACT_ATOMS: atom_id res chain seq x y z
N MET A 1 -5.60 23.74 -25.18
CA MET A 1 -4.51 24.14 -24.25
C MET A 1 -3.37 23.12 -24.31
N GLU A 2 -2.78 22.86 -25.47
CA GLU A 2 -1.76 21.81 -25.60
C GLU A 2 -0.35 22.35 -25.33
N GLY A 3 0.58 21.47 -24.98
CA GLY A 3 2.01 21.79 -24.78
C GLY A 3 2.39 22.50 -23.47
N ASN A 4 1.47 23.16 -22.75
CA ASN A 4 1.78 23.84 -21.49
C ASN A 4 1.73 22.88 -20.28
N LYS A 5 2.80 22.84 -19.48
CA LYS A 5 2.95 22.00 -18.28
C LYS A 5 1.87 22.22 -17.22
N ALA A 6 1.26 23.42 -17.15
CA ALA A 6 0.19 23.73 -16.20
C ALA A 6 -1.20 23.22 -16.64
N SER A 7 -1.41 22.93 -17.93
CA SER A 7 -2.73 22.64 -18.49
C SER A 7 -3.43 21.41 -17.90
N PRO A 8 -2.76 20.29 -17.59
CA PRO A 8 -3.42 19.14 -16.95
C PRO A 8 -3.97 19.45 -15.55
N GLU A 9 -3.30 20.34 -14.79
CA GLU A 9 -3.72 20.71 -13.44
C GLU A 9 -4.85 21.74 -13.47
N ILE A 10 -4.79 22.71 -14.40
CA ILE A 10 -5.89 23.65 -14.68
C ILE A 10 -7.15 22.88 -15.12
N LEU A 11 -7.02 21.97 -16.09
CA LEU A 11 -8.12 21.15 -16.59
C LEU A 11 -8.74 20.29 -15.48
N ARG A 12 -7.89 19.65 -14.67
CA ARG A 12 -8.35 18.87 -13.50
C ARG A 12 -9.10 19.74 -12.50
N ILE A 13 -8.62 20.94 -12.18
CA ILE A 13 -9.30 21.86 -11.25
C ILE A 13 -10.67 22.26 -11.78
N ILE A 14 -10.77 22.62 -13.07
CA ILE A 14 -12.03 22.95 -13.73
C ILE A 14 -12.98 21.76 -13.65
N ILE A 15 -12.59 20.59 -14.18
CA ILE A 15 -13.47 19.42 -14.21
C ILE A 15 -13.91 19.00 -12.80
N THR A 16 -12.99 18.97 -11.82
CA THR A 16 -13.30 18.60 -10.42
C THR A 16 -14.31 19.55 -9.76
N SER A 17 -14.26 20.84 -10.07
CA SER A 17 -15.04 21.88 -9.37
C SER A 17 -16.31 22.33 -10.10
N THR A 18 -16.37 22.27 -11.43
CA THR A 18 -17.52 22.78 -12.21
C THR A 18 -18.30 21.71 -12.96
N ILE A 19 -17.74 20.52 -13.18
CA ILE A 19 -18.35 19.46 -14.01
C ILE A 19 -18.66 18.21 -13.18
N ALA A 20 -17.64 17.65 -12.53
CA ALA A 20 -17.72 16.47 -11.67
C ALA A 20 -18.14 16.81 -10.21
N VAL A 21 -18.12 18.10 -9.87
CA VAL A 21 -18.60 18.73 -8.62
C VAL A 21 -18.29 17.89 -7.35
N VAL A 22 -17.01 17.60 -7.13
CA VAL A 22 -16.57 16.61 -6.13
C VAL A 22 -16.74 17.15 -4.70
N THR A 23 -17.29 16.32 -3.82
CA THR A 23 -17.67 16.63 -2.41
C THR A 23 -16.55 17.13 -1.51
N THR A 24 -15.29 16.92 -1.88
CA THR A 24 -14.11 17.41 -1.14
C THR A 24 -13.62 18.78 -1.61
N VAL A 25 -14.21 19.33 -2.67
CA VAL A 25 -13.79 20.57 -3.33
C VAL A 25 -14.92 21.60 -3.42
N VAL A 26 -16.17 21.14 -3.55
CA VAL A 26 -17.35 22.01 -3.74
C VAL A 26 -18.29 21.92 -2.55
N HIS A 27 -19.00 23.02 -2.27
CA HIS A 27 -19.99 23.10 -1.19
C HIS A 27 -21.08 22.02 -1.32
N PHE A 28 -21.45 21.40 -0.21
CA PHE A 28 -22.25 20.15 -0.19
C PHE A 28 -23.62 20.25 -0.87
N LEU A 29 -24.21 21.45 -0.94
CA LEU A 29 -25.50 21.69 -1.62
C LEU A 29 -25.45 21.56 -3.15
N TRP A 30 -24.25 21.56 -3.74
CA TRP A 30 -24.04 21.44 -5.19
C TRP A 30 -23.24 20.20 -5.58
N ALA A 31 -22.59 19.55 -4.61
CA ALA A 31 -21.70 18.43 -4.84
C ALA A 31 -22.43 17.11 -5.14
N ALA A 32 -21.68 16.12 -5.61
CA ALA A 32 -22.17 14.75 -5.78
C ALA A 32 -22.85 14.21 -4.51
N PRO A 33 -23.97 13.46 -4.60
CA PRO A 33 -24.58 12.82 -3.43
C PRO A 33 -23.57 11.93 -2.70
N PRO A 34 -23.58 11.84 -1.35
CA PRO A 34 -22.66 10.96 -0.61
C PRO A 34 -22.73 9.47 -0.97
N LEU A 35 -23.76 9.07 -1.71
CA LEU A 35 -23.97 7.72 -2.24
C LEU A 35 -23.37 7.48 -3.65
N VAL A 36 -22.71 8.49 -4.23
CA VAL A 36 -21.97 8.39 -5.50
C VAL A 36 -20.51 8.73 -5.23
N ARG A 37 -19.60 7.79 -5.53
CA ARG A 37 -18.16 8.09 -5.56
C ARG A 37 -17.82 8.66 -6.93
N VAL A 38 -16.98 9.70 -6.95
CA VAL A 38 -16.57 10.38 -8.17
C VAL A 38 -15.06 10.55 -8.17
N ASP A 39 -14.38 9.85 -9.06
CA ASP A 39 -12.94 9.97 -9.29
C ASP A 39 -12.68 10.84 -10.52
N VAL A 40 -11.82 11.86 -10.38
CA VAL A 40 -11.45 12.77 -11.48
C VAL A 40 -9.95 12.76 -11.70
N TRP A 41 -9.54 12.43 -12.92
CA TRP A 41 -8.14 12.38 -13.31
C TRP A 41 -7.90 13.06 -14.66
N ILE A 42 -7.38 14.28 -14.58
CA ILE A 42 -7.12 15.19 -15.72
C ILE A 42 -8.41 15.45 -16.51
N ASP A 43 -8.66 14.64 -17.53
CA ASP A 43 -9.72 14.67 -18.53
C ASP A 43 -10.74 13.51 -18.39
N ASN A 44 -10.53 12.58 -17.44
CA ASN A 44 -11.38 11.40 -17.24
C ASN A 44 -12.18 11.54 -15.93
N ILE A 45 -13.47 11.19 -15.97
CA ILE A 45 -14.35 11.04 -14.80
C ILE A 45 -14.83 9.59 -14.72
N ARG A 46 -14.81 9.02 -13.51
CA ARG A 46 -15.42 7.73 -13.17
C ARG A 46 -16.42 7.95 -12.04
N SER A 47 -17.66 7.49 -12.23
CA SER A 47 -18.72 7.51 -11.20
C SER A 47 -19.17 6.10 -10.81
N ALA A 48 -19.44 5.91 -9.52
CA ALA A 48 -19.73 4.62 -8.90
C ALA A 48 -20.83 4.71 -7.85
N GLY A 49 -21.77 3.76 -7.86
CA GLY A 49 -22.82 3.64 -6.83
C GLY A 49 -23.92 2.65 -7.23
N SER A 50 -25.13 2.83 -6.69
CA SER A 50 -26.31 2.14 -7.21
C SER A 50 -26.70 2.71 -8.58
N LYS A 51 -27.26 1.88 -9.47
CA LYS A 51 -27.69 2.24 -10.84
C LYS A 51 -28.42 3.58 -10.91
N SER A 52 -29.45 3.75 -10.06
CA SER A 52 -30.25 4.97 -9.96
C SER A 52 -29.40 6.22 -9.75
N ASN A 53 -28.37 6.12 -8.89
CA ASN A 53 -27.56 7.24 -8.46
C ASN A 53 -26.43 7.50 -9.46
N ALA A 54 -25.84 6.44 -10.04
CA ALA A 54 -24.82 6.53 -11.07
C ALA A 54 -25.37 7.16 -12.36
N THR A 55 -26.51 6.68 -12.87
CA THR A 55 -27.16 7.25 -14.07
C THR A 55 -27.72 8.65 -13.82
N TRP A 56 -28.26 8.94 -12.62
CA TRP A 56 -28.68 10.31 -12.28
C TRP A 56 -27.50 11.27 -12.20
N TRP A 57 -26.37 10.84 -11.64
CA TRP A 57 -25.17 11.66 -11.58
C TRP A 57 -24.50 11.86 -12.94
N GLU A 58 -24.45 10.82 -13.76
CA GLU A 58 -24.01 10.90 -15.16
C GLU A 58 -24.79 11.99 -15.92
N ALA A 59 -26.12 11.95 -15.86
CA ALA A 59 -26.98 12.98 -16.45
C ALA A 59 -26.77 14.38 -15.84
N GLN A 60 -26.34 14.49 -14.58
CA GLN A 60 -25.95 15.77 -13.99
C GLN A 60 -24.59 16.26 -14.52
N VAL A 61 -23.60 15.37 -14.64
CA VAL A 61 -22.27 15.69 -15.17
C VAL A 61 -22.34 16.11 -16.64
N MET A 62 -23.19 15.46 -17.45
CA MET A 62 -23.50 15.89 -18.83
C MET A 62 -24.02 17.35 -18.84
N ARG A 63 -25.10 17.64 -18.08
CA ARG A 63 -25.67 19.01 -18.01
C ARG A 63 -24.68 20.05 -17.50
N ASN A 64 -23.78 19.66 -16.58
CA ASN A 64 -22.72 20.54 -16.11
C ASN A 64 -21.65 20.82 -17.18
N ALA A 65 -21.37 19.86 -18.07
CA ALA A 65 -20.45 20.03 -19.19
C ALA A 65 -21.07 20.89 -20.31
N ASP A 66 -22.32 20.59 -20.69
CA ASP A 66 -23.10 21.38 -21.66
C ASP A 66 -23.19 22.86 -21.23
N GLY A 67 -23.57 23.08 -19.96
CA GLY A 67 -23.64 24.42 -19.34
C GLY A 67 -22.29 25.13 -19.17
N ARG A 68 -21.18 24.51 -19.58
CA ARG A 68 -19.82 25.08 -19.65
C ARG A 68 -19.19 24.97 -21.04
N TYR A 69 -19.98 24.61 -22.05
CA TYR A 69 -19.52 24.39 -23.44
C TYR A 69 -18.36 23.38 -23.55
N ALA A 70 -18.32 22.39 -22.66
CA ALA A 70 -17.29 21.35 -22.62
C ALA A 70 -17.80 20.07 -23.31
N THR A 71 -17.10 19.64 -24.35
CA THR A 71 -17.48 18.47 -25.16
C THR A 71 -17.02 17.16 -24.53
N MET A 72 -17.98 16.25 -24.31
CA MET A 72 -17.68 14.85 -23.96
C MET A 72 -17.10 14.10 -25.15
N GLY A 73 -16.25 13.12 -24.87
CA GLY A 73 -15.71 12.19 -25.85
C GLY A 73 -16.67 11.05 -26.19
N GLU A 74 -16.46 10.44 -27.35
CA GLU A 74 -17.29 9.35 -27.87
C GLU A 74 -17.16 8.04 -27.05
N GLU A 75 -16.02 7.84 -26.35
CA GLU A 75 -15.77 6.71 -25.44
C GLU A 75 -16.50 6.89 -24.08
N CYS A 76 -17.83 7.01 -24.08
CA CYS A 76 -18.68 7.08 -22.87
C CYS A 76 -19.30 5.71 -22.54
N GLU A 77 -18.95 5.11 -21.39
CA GLU A 77 -19.43 3.78 -20.99
C GLU A 77 -20.43 3.90 -19.82
N SER A 78 -21.74 3.89 -20.10
CA SER A 78 -22.81 3.99 -19.11
C SER A 78 -23.29 2.62 -18.61
N GLY A 79 -23.50 2.49 -17.30
CA GLY A 79 -24.08 1.31 -16.65
C GLY A 79 -23.27 0.01 -16.81
N ALA A 80 -21.96 0.12 -17.05
CA ALA A 80 -21.13 -0.99 -17.51
C ALA A 80 -20.48 -1.77 -16.34
N ALA A 81 -20.67 -3.10 -16.32
CA ALA A 81 -20.04 -4.00 -15.35
C ALA A 81 -18.54 -4.24 -15.62
N GLN A 82 -18.08 -3.91 -16.82
CA GLN A 82 -16.67 -3.83 -17.22
C GLN A 82 -16.43 -2.49 -17.93
N TYR A 83 -15.33 -1.81 -17.63
CA TYR A 83 -14.93 -0.54 -18.28
C TYR A 83 -13.42 -0.32 -18.21
N THR A 84 -12.90 0.58 -19.06
CA THR A 84 -11.48 1.00 -18.99
C THR A 84 -11.31 2.39 -18.40
N PHE A 85 -10.74 2.50 -17.20
CA PHE A 85 -10.37 3.80 -16.60
C PHE A 85 -8.86 3.87 -16.38
N LEU A 86 -8.22 4.94 -16.87
CA LEU A 86 -6.77 5.16 -16.77
C LEU A 86 -5.93 3.94 -17.18
N TRP A 87 -6.27 3.33 -18.32
CA TRP A 87 -5.55 2.16 -18.86
C TRP A 87 -5.61 0.88 -18.01
N MET A 88 -6.46 0.86 -16.97
CA MET A 88 -6.85 -0.35 -16.25
C MET A 88 -8.25 -0.76 -16.70
N GLN A 89 -8.46 -2.06 -16.85
CA GLN A 89 -9.78 -2.62 -17.06
C GLN A 89 -10.31 -3.13 -15.71
N PHE A 90 -11.48 -2.63 -15.33
CA PHE A 90 -12.20 -3.05 -14.13
C PHE A 90 -13.24 -4.09 -14.53
N ASP A 91 -13.42 -5.12 -13.72
CA ASP A 91 -14.50 -6.10 -13.85
C ASP A 91 -15.18 -6.29 -12.50
N HIS A 92 -16.41 -5.79 -12.38
CA HIS A 92 -17.18 -5.84 -11.14
C HIS A 92 -17.95 -7.15 -10.98
N THR A 93 -18.15 -7.90 -12.08
CA THR A 93 -18.71 -9.25 -12.09
C THR A 93 -17.78 -10.21 -11.35
N HIS A 94 -16.50 -10.18 -11.71
CA HIS A 94 -15.45 -11.03 -11.12
C HIS A 94 -14.71 -10.36 -9.96
N ARG A 95 -14.96 -9.07 -9.70
CA ARG A 95 -14.27 -8.23 -8.68
C ARG A 95 -12.76 -8.15 -8.91
N ALA A 96 -12.37 -8.10 -10.18
CA ALA A 96 -10.99 -8.09 -10.63
C ALA A 96 -10.61 -6.73 -11.23
N VAL A 97 -9.32 -6.39 -11.10
CA VAL A 97 -8.71 -5.28 -11.85
C VAL A 97 -7.50 -5.85 -12.59
N PHE A 98 -7.41 -5.53 -13.87
CA PHE A 98 -6.33 -5.93 -14.77
C PHE A 98 -5.93 -4.76 -15.68
N LEU A 99 -4.89 -4.96 -16.47
CA LEU A 99 -4.35 -3.94 -17.37
C LEU A 99 -5.13 -3.98 -18.70
N SER A 100 -5.45 -2.82 -19.26
CA SER A 100 -6.10 -2.80 -20.56
C SER A 100 -5.16 -3.27 -21.67
N ASP A 101 -5.72 -3.85 -22.72
CA ASP A 101 -4.96 -4.35 -23.86
C ASP A 101 -4.13 -3.24 -24.53
N LYS A 102 -4.67 -2.00 -24.54
CA LYS A 102 -4.00 -0.75 -24.98
C LYS A 102 -2.69 -0.52 -24.19
N PHE A 103 -2.67 -0.78 -22.87
CA PHE A 103 -1.47 -0.66 -22.04
C PHE A 103 -0.46 -1.78 -22.29
N VAL A 104 -0.93 -3.05 -22.30
CA VAL A 104 -0.07 -4.22 -22.47
C VAL A 104 0.65 -4.16 -23.82
N ARG A 105 -0.07 -3.82 -24.90
CA ARG A 105 0.52 -3.55 -26.23
C ARG A 105 1.55 -2.42 -26.16
N SER A 106 1.26 -1.32 -25.46
CA SER A 106 2.19 -0.19 -25.34
C SER A 106 3.47 -0.55 -24.58
N VAL A 107 3.46 -1.51 -23.64
CA VAL A 107 4.67 -2.00 -22.95
C VAL A 107 5.45 -3.02 -23.80
N ARG A 108 4.76 -3.91 -24.53
CA ARG A 108 5.41 -4.81 -25.51
C ARG A 108 6.13 -4.04 -26.61
N ALA A 109 5.60 -2.88 -27.01
CA ALA A 109 6.20 -2.01 -28.02
C ALA A 109 7.43 -1.20 -27.55
N MET A 110 7.81 -1.25 -26.27
CA MET A 110 9.01 -0.55 -25.77
C MET A 110 10.27 -1.35 -26.12
N PRO A 111 11.40 -0.71 -26.47
CA PRO A 111 12.66 -1.42 -26.69
C PRO A 111 13.17 -2.15 -25.43
N ALA A 112 14.10 -3.08 -25.62
CA ALA A 112 14.72 -3.82 -24.52
C ALA A 112 15.69 -2.94 -23.71
N LEU A 113 15.77 -3.15 -22.38
CA LEU A 113 16.54 -2.30 -21.45
C LEU A 113 18.05 -2.38 -21.61
N ASN A 114 18.55 -3.33 -22.41
CA ASN A 114 19.94 -3.40 -22.85
C ASN A 114 20.23 -2.51 -24.08
N SER A 115 19.21 -2.15 -24.86
CA SER A 115 19.31 -1.29 -26.05
C SER A 115 18.70 0.10 -25.86
N SER A 116 17.87 0.30 -24.84
CA SER A 116 17.09 1.53 -24.64
C SER A 116 17.94 2.76 -24.30
N ASN A 117 17.50 3.94 -24.75
CA ASN A 117 18.02 5.24 -24.31
C ASN A 117 17.46 5.66 -22.92
N THR A 118 17.79 6.87 -22.46
CA THR A 118 17.47 7.31 -21.10
C THR A 118 15.99 7.67 -20.91
N SER A 119 15.32 8.27 -21.91
CA SER A 119 13.89 8.59 -21.83
C SER A 119 13.00 7.35 -21.98
N GLU A 120 13.39 6.36 -22.78
CA GLU A 120 12.73 5.05 -22.85
C GLU A 120 12.76 4.31 -21.51
N MET A 121 13.90 4.34 -20.80
CA MET A 121 13.99 3.81 -19.44
C MET A 121 13.14 4.60 -18.44
N GLU A 122 13.01 5.92 -18.59
CA GLU A 122 12.13 6.74 -17.76
C GLU A 122 10.66 6.35 -17.96
N ALA A 123 10.22 6.22 -19.22
CA ALA A 123 8.89 5.77 -19.56
C ALA A 123 8.62 4.35 -19.01
N MET A 124 9.57 3.43 -19.14
CA MET A 124 9.41 2.05 -18.66
C MET A 124 9.38 1.95 -17.12
N VAL A 125 10.27 2.66 -16.41
CA VAL A 125 10.23 2.66 -14.93
C VAL A 125 8.99 3.36 -14.40
N SER A 126 8.51 4.41 -15.07
CA SER A 126 7.28 5.12 -14.69
C SER A 126 6.05 4.24 -14.86
N ARG A 127 5.95 3.52 -15.98
CA ARG A 127 4.91 2.49 -16.20
C ARG A 127 5.00 1.38 -15.15
N PHE A 128 6.18 0.86 -14.85
CA PHE A 128 6.34 -0.15 -13.80
C PHE A 128 5.93 0.36 -12.41
N LEU A 129 6.30 1.59 -12.04
CA LEU A 129 5.92 2.18 -10.74
C LEU A 129 4.40 2.42 -10.63
N TYR A 130 3.76 2.84 -11.73
CA TYR A 130 2.32 2.96 -11.86
C TYR A 130 1.63 1.60 -11.63
N LEU A 131 2.06 0.57 -12.37
CA LEU A 131 1.49 -0.77 -12.26
C LEU A 131 1.81 -1.48 -10.94
N ALA A 132 2.91 -1.14 -10.27
CA ALA A 132 3.20 -1.69 -8.96
C ALA A 132 2.22 -1.23 -7.88
N ALA A 133 1.65 -0.02 -8.01
CA ALA A 133 0.55 0.42 -7.15
C ALA A 133 -0.75 -0.34 -7.45
N ILE A 134 -1.04 -0.58 -8.74
CA ILE A 134 -2.24 -1.29 -9.21
C ILE A 134 -2.21 -2.75 -8.79
N LEU A 135 -1.19 -3.50 -9.20
CA LEU A 135 -1.07 -4.95 -8.97
C LEU A 135 -0.58 -5.31 -7.56
N GLY A 136 -0.21 -4.32 -6.73
CA GLY A 136 0.37 -4.55 -5.40
C GLY A 136 1.81 -5.05 -5.41
N THR A 137 2.52 -4.93 -6.54
CA THR A 137 3.88 -5.45 -6.75
C THR A 137 4.90 -4.80 -5.80
N ARG A 138 5.54 -5.62 -4.97
CA ARG A 138 6.43 -5.17 -3.89
C ARG A 138 7.76 -4.62 -4.42
N LEU A 139 7.86 -3.29 -4.49
CA LEU A 139 8.99 -2.55 -5.08
C LEU A 139 10.39 -2.89 -4.52
N CYS A 140 10.50 -3.46 -3.32
CA CYS A 140 11.76 -3.87 -2.69
C CYS A 140 12.50 -4.95 -3.48
N GLY A 141 11.78 -5.79 -4.24
CA GLY A 141 12.40 -6.74 -5.17
C GLY A 141 13.17 -6.04 -6.30
N TYR A 142 12.72 -4.85 -6.67
CA TYR A 142 13.18 -4.05 -7.81
C TYR A 142 14.06 -2.87 -7.40
N TYR A 143 14.43 -2.76 -6.11
CA TYR A 143 15.22 -1.65 -5.58
C TYR A 143 16.50 -1.38 -6.38
N PHE A 144 17.24 -2.43 -6.78
CA PHE A 144 18.47 -2.25 -7.57
C PHE A 144 18.19 -1.65 -8.97
N PHE A 145 17.13 -2.08 -9.64
CA PHE A 145 16.67 -1.49 -10.91
C PHE A 145 16.25 -0.03 -10.72
N ILE A 146 15.34 0.24 -9.78
CA ILE A 146 14.84 1.59 -9.48
C ILE A 146 15.99 2.54 -9.09
N LYS A 147 16.97 2.08 -8.29
CA LYS A 147 18.15 2.88 -7.92
C LYS A 147 19.13 3.10 -9.08
N ALA A 148 19.24 2.18 -10.02
CA ALA A 148 20.08 2.33 -11.21
C ALA A 148 19.46 3.36 -12.18
N VAL A 149 18.15 3.26 -12.45
CA VAL A 149 17.43 4.25 -13.28
C VAL A 149 17.44 5.63 -12.58
N GLN A 150 17.17 5.72 -11.28
CA GLN A 150 17.27 7.00 -10.54
C GLN A 150 18.64 7.67 -10.64
N ARG A 151 19.75 6.91 -10.75
CA ARG A 151 21.09 7.48 -10.98
C ARG A 151 21.23 8.05 -12.39
N ARG A 152 20.66 7.39 -13.41
CA ARG A 152 20.63 7.88 -14.80
C ARG A 152 19.80 9.15 -14.93
N LEU A 153 18.57 9.17 -14.40
CA LEU A 153 17.71 10.35 -14.42
C LEU A 153 18.31 11.51 -13.59
N SER A 154 19.01 11.22 -12.49
CA SER A 154 19.75 12.24 -11.74
C SER A 154 21.01 12.77 -12.47
N ALA A 155 21.48 12.12 -13.53
CA ALA A 155 22.55 12.63 -14.39
C ALA A 155 21.97 13.45 -15.56
N LEU A 156 20.85 12.99 -16.16
CA LEU A 156 20.04 13.76 -17.11
C LEU A 156 19.63 15.11 -16.52
N ASN A 157 19.02 15.12 -15.33
CA ASN A 157 18.60 16.32 -14.59
C ASN A 157 19.77 17.23 -14.12
N ARG A 158 21.02 16.87 -14.43
CA ARG A 158 22.22 17.70 -14.19
C ARG A 158 22.91 18.13 -15.49
N GLY A 159 22.34 17.83 -16.66
CA GLY A 159 22.96 18.06 -17.97
C GLY A 159 24.16 17.15 -18.27
N ILE A 160 24.37 16.09 -17.48
CA ILE A 160 25.50 15.15 -17.65
C ILE A 160 25.15 14.08 -18.72
N LEU A 161 23.87 13.81 -18.92
CA LEU A 161 23.33 12.96 -19.98
C LEU A 161 22.26 13.73 -20.75
N GLN A 162 21.98 13.27 -21.97
CA GLN A 162 20.82 13.67 -22.78
C GLN A 162 19.77 12.55 -22.77
N GLU A 163 18.53 12.83 -23.17
CA GLU A 163 17.45 11.82 -23.24
C GLU A 163 17.82 10.65 -24.16
N THR A 164 18.45 10.96 -25.29
CA THR A 164 19.00 10.02 -26.29
C THR A 164 20.22 9.23 -25.80
N SER A 165 20.80 9.56 -24.64
CA SER A 165 22.00 8.88 -24.15
C SER A 165 21.70 7.42 -23.78
N PRO A 166 22.58 6.45 -24.15
CA PRO A 166 22.36 5.03 -23.87
C PRO A 166 22.10 4.73 -22.39
N GLY A 167 21.07 3.93 -22.14
CA GLY A 167 20.58 3.63 -20.79
C GLY A 167 21.62 2.92 -19.92
N ASN A 168 22.46 2.07 -20.51
CA ASN A 168 23.68 1.49 -19.95
C ASN A 168 23.56 1.17 -18.45
N LEU A 169 22.54 0.36 -18.10
CA LEU A 169 22.29 -0.15 -16.76
C LEU A 169 23.20 -1.35 -16.45
N PRO A 170 23.52 -1.62 -15.17
CA PRO A 170 24.17 -2.89 -14.79
C PRO A 170 23.30 -4.10 -15.20
N PRO A 171 23.88 -5.23 -15.64
CA PRO A 171 23.09 -6.41 -16.07
C PRO A 171 22.08 -6.92 -15.04
N ALA A 172 22.43 -6.88 -13.75
CA ALA A 172 21.51 -7.25 -12.65
C ALA A 172 20.34 -6.28 -12.46
N ALA A 173 20.45 -5.03 -12.94
CA ALA A 173 19.34 -4.08 -13.00
C ALA A 173 18.48 -4.31 -14.25
N ILE A 174 19.09 -4.61 -15.41
CA ILE A 174 18.40 -4.97 -16.65
C ILE A 174 17.51 -6.20 -16.43
N GLY A 175 18.05 -7.29 -15.88
CA GLY A 175 17.29 -8.52 -15.62
C GLY A 175 16.13 -8.34 -14.62
N LEU A 176 16.24 -7.40 -13.68
CA LEU A 176 15.12 -7.02 -12.80
C LEU A 176 14.07 -6.16 -13.53
N GLY A 177 14.49 -5.28 -14.45
CA GLY A 177 13.59 -4.47 -15.27
C GLY A 177 12.81 -5.30 -16.29
N GLU A 178 13.46 -6.24 -16.97
CA GLU A 178 12.81 -7.17 -17.91
C GLU A 178 11.91 -8.19 -17.22
N ARG A 179 12.30 -8.69 -16.04
CA ARG A 179 11.37 -9.43 -15.17
C ARG A 179 10.14 -8.60 -14.78
N SER A 180 10.27 -7.27 -14.72
CA SER A 180 9.12 -6.38 -14.49
C SER A 180 8.22 -6.29 -15.73
N ARG A 181 8.80 -6.23 -16.95
CA ARG A 181 8.05 -6.31 -18.22
C ARG A 181 7.20 -7.58 -18.29
N HIS A 182 7.76 -8.76 -18.01
CA HIS A 182 7.02 -10.01 -18.10
C HIS A 182 5.85 -10.12 -17.11
N ILE A 183 5.93 -9.48 -15.93
CA ILE A 183 4.79 -9.40 -14.99
C ILE A 183 3.66 -8.54 -15.56
N ILE A 184 4.01 -7.47 -16.28
CA ILE A 184 3.06 -6.59 -16.98
C ILE A 184 2.44 -7.32 -18.17
N GLU A 185 3.24 -8.03 -18.95
CA GLU A 185 2.80 -8.77 -20.14
C GLU A 185 1.93 -10.00 -19.83
N TYR A 186 2.16 -10.63 -18.68
CA TYR A 186 1.36 -11.73 -18.13
C TYR A 186 0.00 -11.25 -17.58
N ASN A 187 -0.12 -9.95 -17.26
CA ASN A 187 -1.37 -9.28 -16.90
C ASN A 187 -2.22 -10.05 -15.85
N ARG A 188 -1.60 -10.47 -14.73
CA ARG A 188 -2.31 -11.24 -13.71
C ARG A 188 -3.45 -10.42 -13.09
N ASP A 189 -4.60 -11.06 -12.98
CA ASP A 189 -5.78 -10.59 -12.28
C ASP A 189 -5.48 -10.19 -10.82
N ARG A 190 -5.70 -8.92 -10.48
CA ARG A 190 -5.80 -8.52 -9.07
C ARG A 190 -7.26 -8.65 -8.63
N ASN A 191 -7.58 -9.80 -8.03
CA ASN A 191 -8.85 -10.00 -7.32
C ASN A 191 -8.94 -9.06 -6.11
N ASN A 192 -9.70 -7.98 -6.24
CA ASN A 192 -10.07 -7.08 -5.15
C ASN A 192 -11.21 -7.71 -4.32
N LYS A 193 -10.91 -8.87 -3.72
CA LYS A 193 -11.63 -9.31 -2.52
C LYS A 193 -11.62 -8.15 -1.52
N PRO A 194 -12.75 -7.82 -0.87
CA PRO A 194 -12.76 -6.86 0.22
C PRO A 194 -11.64 -7.13 1.21
N THR A 195 -11.07 -6.09 1.81
CA THR A 195 -10.06 -6.23 2.85
C THR A 195 -10.66 -6.95 4.05
N GLU A 196 -10.56 -8.28 4.05
CA GLU A 196 -10.89 -9.17 5.15
C GLU A 196 -10.23 -8.58 6.41
N LYS A 197 -11.06 -8.21 7.39
CA LYS A 197 -10.61 -7.57 8.63
C LYS A 197 -9.47 -8.41 9.22
N ALA A 198 -8.32 -7.77 9.48
CA ALA A 198 -7.13 -8.44 9.95
C ALA A 198 -7.44 -9.33 11.17
N SER A 199 -7.25 -10.63 11.01
CA SER A 199 -7.62 -11.65 12.01
C SER A 199 -6.60 -11.78 13.15
N ALA A 200 -5.52 -10.99 13.11
CA ALA A 200 -4.57 -10.81 14.20
C ALA A 200 -3.74 -9.53 14.01
N ALA A 201 -3.05 -9.10 15.07
CA ALA A 201 -2.13 -7.97 15.08
C ALA A 201 -0.79 -8.33 15.75
N ILE A 202 0.35 -8.16 15.07
CA ILE A 202 1.69 -8.25 15.67
C ILE A 202 2.18 -6.84 16.01
N ILE A 203 2.31 -6.52 17.29
CA ILE A 203 2.94 -5.28 17.77
C ILE A 203 4.38 -5.58 18.16
N ARG A 204 5.35 -4.79 17.70
CA ARG A 204 6.79 -5.06 17.88
C ARG A 204 7.60 -3.87 18.38
N ASP A 205 8.71 -4.19 19.06
CA ASP A 205 9.73 -3.22 19.49
C ASP A 205 11.14 -3.79 19.31
N ALA A 206 12.12 -2.89 19.21
CA ALA A 206 13.53 -3.22 19.16
C ALA A 206 14.33 -2.20 19.98
N SER A 207 15.22 -2.68 20.83
CA SER A 207 16.22 -1.87 21.53
C SER A 207 17.63 -2.30 21.13
N LEU A 208 18.66 -1.69 21.72
CA LEU A 208 20.05 -2.16 21.56
C LEU A 208 20.33 -3.49 22.30
N HIS A 209 19.45 -3.90 23.23
CA HIS A 209 19.59 -5.12 24.03
C HIS A 209 18.95 -6.34 23.35
N GLY A 210 17.80 -6.15 22.71
CA GLY A 210 17.01 -7.23 22.11
C GLY A 210 15.80 -6.73 21.33
N TRP A 211 14.90 -7.66 21.05
CA TRP A 211 13.63 -7.44 20.35
C TRP A 211 12.47 -8.04 21.14
N GLY A 212 11.29 -7.46 20.94
CA GLY A 212 10.04 -7.97 21.52
C GLY A 212 8.91 -7.90 20.50
N ALA A 213 7.96 -8.82 20.63
CA ALA A 213 6.73 -8.87 19.88
C ALA A 213 5.59 -9.41 20.73
N VAL A 214 4.41 -8.81 20.55
CA VAL A 214 3.15 -9.17 21.18
C VAL A 214 2.14 -9.36 20.05
N PHE A 215 1.62 -10.57 19.90
CA PHE A 215 0.76 -11.00 18.80
C PHE A 215 -0.63 -11.30 19.32
N ILE A 216 -1.62 -10.53 18.92
CA ILE A 216 -2.99 -10.58 19.43
C ILE A 216 -3.90 -11.10 18.32
N GLN A 217 -4.47 -12.30 18.45
CA GLN A 217 -5.46 -12.83 17.50
C GLN A 217 -6.84 -12.18 17.71
N ASP A 218 -7.72 -12.20 16.69
CA ASP A 218 -9.12 -11.73 16.79
C ASP A 218 -9.96 -12.58 17.76
N SER A 219 -9.60 -13.87 17.87
CA SER A 219 -10.06 -14.77 18.94
C SER A 219 -9.78 -14.19 20.33
N GLY A 220 -8.74 -13.36 20.40
CA GLY A 220 -8.20 -12.61 21.50
C GLY A 220 -6.75 -12.99 21.83
N ASP A 221 -6.23 -14.13 21.36
CA ASP A 221 -5.03 -14.75 21.91
C ASP A 221 -3.77 -13.90 21.70
N VAL A 222 -3.33 -13.27 22.79
CA VAL A 222 -2.05 -12.60 22.99
C VAL A 222 -0.96 -13.64 23.19
N LYS A 223 0.04 -13.61 22.32
CA LYS A 223 1.25 -14.43 22.42
C LYS A 223 2.49 -13.56 22.35
N ILE A 224 3.48 -13.90 23.15
CA ILE A 224 4.70 -13.11 23.31
C ILE A 224 5.87 -13.87 22.71
N ALA A 225 6.71 -13.15 21.95
CA ALA A 225 8.00 -13.64 21.47
C ALA A 225 9.04 -12.53 21.62
N GLY A 226 10.29 -12.88 21.91
CA GLY A 226 11.35 -11.88 22.07
C GLY A 226 12.67 -12.51 22.51
N GLY A 227 13.71 -11.70 22.60
CA GLY A 227 15.02 -12.15 23.06
C GLY A 227 16.16 -11.20 22.73
N LYS A 228 17.37 -11.55 23.17
CA LYS A 228 18.60 -10.82 22.88
C LYS A 228 18.98 -10.94 21.40
N TRP A 229 19.76 -9.98 20.90
CA TRP A 229 20.31 -10.04 19.54
C TRP A 229 21.44 -11.08 19.42
N GLU A 230 21.18 -12.19 18.76
CA GLU A 230 22.17 -13.17 18.27
C GLU A 230 23.35 -12.48 17.55
N ARG A 231 23.05 -11.59 16.60
CA ARG A 231 24.01 -10.66 16.01
C ARG A 231 23.47 -9.26 16.16
N LYS A 232 24.13 -8.40 16.95
CA LYS A 232 23.69 -7.02 17.19
C LYS A 232 23.48 -6.25 15.87
N PRO A 233 22.36 -5.53 15.70
CA PRO A 233 22.14 -4.65 14.55
C PRO A 233 22.99 -3.39 14.67
N PHE A 234 23.51 -2.89 13.56
CA PHE A 234 24.40 -1.70 13.56
C PHE A 234 23.63 -0.37 13.71
N LEU A 235 22.34 -0.36 13.37
CA LEU A 235 21.47 0.81 13.41
C LEU A 235 20.12 0.42 13.99
N ILE A 236 19.52 1.29 14.83
CA ILE A 236 18.20 1.04 15.43
C ILE A 236 17.11 0.78 14.37
N MET A 237 17.14 1.52 13.25
CA MET A 237 16.21 1.31 12.14
C MET A 237 16.37 -0.07 11.46
N GLN A 238 17.56 -0.69 11.52
CA GLN A 238 17.74 -2.08 11.08
C GLN A 238 17.26 -3.07 12.16
N ALA A 239 17.51 -2.77 13.44
CA ALA A 239 17.02 -3.54 14.59
C ALA A 239 15.50 -3.71 14.51
N GLU A 240 14.79 -2.60 14.31
CA GLU A 240 13.35 -2.58 14.19
C GLU A 240 12.87 -3.47 13.04
N VAL A 241 13.38 -3.30 11.81
CA VAL A 241 12.99 -4.16 10.67
C VAL A 241 13.20 -5.64 11.00
N ARG A 242 14.39 -5.99 11.51
CA ARG A 242 14.74 -7.37 11.87
C ARG A 242 13.84 -7.94 12.97
N ALA A 243 13.34 -7.14 13.90
CA ALA A 243 12.40 -7.59 14.93
C ALA A 243 11.10 -8.17 14.34
N VAL A 244 10.54 -7.64 13.24
CA VAL A 244 9.40 -8.29 12.57
C VAL A 244 9.80 -9.59 11.91
N ARG A 245 10.96 -9.66 11.25
CA ARG A 245 11.38 -10.94 10.66
C ARG A 245 11.54 -12.02 11.73
N LEU A 246 12.10 -11.68 12.90
CA LEU A 246 12.23 -12.60 14.03
C LEU A 246 10.87 -12.96 14.63
N ALA A 247 9.97 -11.99 14.85
CA ALA A 247 8.61 -12.23 15.32
C ALA A 247 7.81 -13.15 14.38
N LEU A 248 7.82 -12.86 13.08
CA LEU A 248 7.18 -13.69 12.05
C LEU A 248 7.77 -15.11 11.99
N SER A 249 9.08 -15.26 12.21
CA SER A 249 9.72 -16.58 12.26
C SER A 249 9.30 -17.37 13.50
N ALA A 250 9.34 -16.75 14.68
CA ALA A 250 8.99 -17.35 15.97
C ALA A 250 7.51 -17.74 16.05
N LEU A 251 6.62 -16.88 15.53
CA LEU A 251 5.17 -17.11 15.49
C LEU A 251 4.73 -17.88 14.24
N SER A 252 5.65 -18.38 13.41
CA SER A 252 5.35 -18.86 12.05
C SER A 252 4.32 -20.00 11.99
N ALA A 253 4.25 -20.86 13.00
CA ALA A 253 3.31 -21.99 13.06
C ALA A 253 1.83 -21.58 13.33
N ILE A 254 1.57 -20.30 13.61
CA ILE A 254 0.29 -19.81 14.14
C ILE A 254 -0.14 -18.46 13.54
N LEU A 255 0.52 -18.01 12.46
CA LEU A 255 0.11 -16.82 11.71
C LEU A 255 -1.13 -17.14 10.86
N PRO A 256 -2.16 -16.29 10.86
CA PRO A 256 -3.29 -16.43 9.95
C PRO A 256 -2.94 -15.93 8.54
N SER A 257 -3.87 -16.12 7.60
CA SER A 257 -3.81 -15.57 6.25
C SER A 257 -3.90 -14.03 6.18
N THR A 258 -4.48 -13.37 7.20
CA THR A 258 -4.63 -11.90 7.25
C THR A 258 -4.24 -11.33 8.62
N MET A 259 -3.35 -10.34 8.65
CA MET A 259 -2.92 -9.69 9.89
C MET A 259 -2.41 -8.25 9.71
N ASP A 260 -2.40 -7.49 10.80
CA ASP A 260 -1.73 -6.19 10.88
C ASP A 260 -0.38 -6.31 11.58
N VAL A 261 0.61 -5.52 11.14
CA VAL A 261 1.94 -5.46 11.76
C VAL A 261 2.22 -4.05 12.23
N TRP A 262 2.15 -3.84 13.54
CA TRP A 262 2.23 -2.54 14.21
C TRP A 262 3.66 -2.21 14.63
N VAL A 263 4.12 -1.00 14.28
CA VAL A 263 5.53 -0.63 14.28
C VAL A 263 5.75 0.75 14.90
N LYS A 264 6.77 0.90 15.75
CA LYS A 264 7.10 2.17 16.43
C LYS A 264 7.85 3.18 15.54
N ASN A 265 8.24 2.79 14.33
CA ASN A 265 9.03 3.60 13.41
C ASN A 265 8.25 3.96 12.14
N THR A 266 8.01 5.27 11.95
CA THR A 266 7.28 5.84 10.80
C THR A 266 8.01 5.63 9.47
N LEU A 267 9.34 5.66 9.43
CA LEU A 267 10.13 5.38 8.23
C LEU A 267 9.97 3.92 7.78
N LEU A 268 9.83 3.01 8.74
CA LEU A 268 9.60 1.58 8.52
C LEU A 268 8.16 1.31 8.10
N GLN A 269 7.18 1.94 8.74
CA GLN A 269 5.78 1.89 8.30
C GLN A 269 5.64 2.40 6.86
N GLY A 270 6.17 3.60 6.57
CA GLY A 270 6.13 4.20 5.24
C GLY A 270 6.90 3.39 4.18
N ALA A 271 8.04 2.79 4.55
CA ALA A 271 8.77 1.90 3.65
C ALA A 271 8.07 0.56 3.41
N ALA A 272 7.31 0.05 4.38
CA ALA A 272 6.48 -1.15 4.18
C ALA A 272 5.25 -0.83 3.32
N ASN A 273 4.53 0.25 3.60
CA ASN A 273 3.35 0.64 2.83
C ASN A 273 3.70 1.10 1.39
N LYS A 274 4.91 1.62 1.15
CA LYS A 274 5.48 1.84 -0.20
C LYS A 274 6.16 0.59 -0.79
N GLY A 275 6.22 -0.51 -0.03
CA GLY A 275 6.99 -1.71 -0.36
C GLY A 275 8.48 -1.47 -0.67
N SER A 276 9.09 -0.34 -0.28
CA SER A 276 10.45 0.05 -0.65
C SER A 276 11.05 1.11 0.29
N SER A 277 12.38 1.05 0.53
CA SER A 277 13.12 2.03 1.35
C SER A 277 14.22 2.74 0.57
N LYS A 278 14.60 3.94 1.01
CA LYS A 278 15.86 4.60 0.58
C LYS A 278 17.12 3.92 1.15
N SER A 279 17.00 3.17 2.26
CA SER A 279 18.12 2.47 2.90
C SER A 279 18.24 1.03 2.39
N HIS A 280 19.44 0.67 1.92
CA HIS A 280 19.72 -0.68 1.42
C HIS A 280 19.49 -1.77 2.48
N ALA A 281 19.95 -1.56 3.71
CA ALA A 281 19.79 -2.52 4.81
C ALA A 281 18.31 -2.72 5.19
N MET A 282 17.50 -1.65 5.18
CA MET A 282 16.06 -1.75 5.42
C MET A 282 15.34 -2.48 4.26
N THR A 283 15.67 -2.16 3.01
CA THR A 283 15.14 -2.87 1.84
C THR A 283 15.50 -4.36 1.85
N TRP A 284 16.70 -4.74 2.28
CA TRP A 284 17.13 -6.14 2.33
C TRP A 284 16.32 -6.96 3.36
N GLU A 285 16.12 -6.43 4.56
CA GLU A 285 15.29 -7.09 5.57
C GLU A 285 13.79 -7.05 5.21
N LEU A 286 13.29 -5.97 4.59
CA LEU A 286 11.92 -5.93 4.03
C LEU A 286 11.72 -7.00 2.95
N ARG A 287 12.67 -7.19 2.02
CA ARG A 287 12.59 -8.25 0.99
C ARG A 287 12.50 -9.65 1.61
N ARG A 288 13.15 -9.88 2.75
CA ARG A 288 13.06 -11.15 3.50
C ARG A 288 11.73 -11.32 4.23
N ILE A 289 11.20 -10.26 4.84
CA ILE A 289 9.86 -10.24 5.44
C ILE A 289 8.82 -10.59 4.37
N TYR A 290 8.86 -9.90 3.23
CA TYR A 290 7.92 -10.12 2.15
C TYR A 290 8.04 -11.50 1.50
N GLY A 291 9.26 -12.00 1.26
CA GLY A 291 9.45 -13.37 0.77
C GLY A 291 8.88 -14.44 1.70
N PHE A 292 9.00 -14.26 3.02
CA PHE A 292 8.37 -15.14 4.01
C PHE A 292 6.83 -15.07 3.95
N LEU A 293 6.26 -13.86 3.87
CA LEU A 293 4.81 -13.66 3.78
C LEU A 293 4.24 -14.26 2.48
N ASP A 294 4.92 -14.05 1.34
CA ASP A 294 4.51 -14.59 0.04
C ASP A 294 4.58 -16.13 0.01
N SER A 295 5.62 -16.73 0.61
CA SER A 295 5.75 -18.20 0.72
C SER A 295 4.68 -18.88 1.59
N ARG A 296 3.78 -18.10 2.21
CA ARG A 296 2.69 -18.57 3.08
C ARG A 296 1.35 -17.91 2.72
N GLU A 297 1.29 -17.18 1.61
CA GLU A 297 0.13 -16.40 1.14
C GLU A 297 -0.45 -15.39 2.16
N ILE A 298 0.37 -14.96 3.13
CA ILE A 298 -0.07 -14.08 4.22
C ILE A 298 -0.17 -12.63 3.75
N LYS A 299 -1.39 -12.07 3.83
CA LYS A 299 -1.67 -10.64 3.65
C LYS A 299 -1.36 -9.89 4.94
N ALA A 300 -0.30 -9.08 4.93
CA ALA A 300 0.10 -8.26 6.07
C ALA A 300 -0.05 -6.75 5.77
N SER A 301 -0.78 -6.02 6.62
CA SER A 301 -0.77 -4.55 6.64
C SER A 301 0.32 -4.02 7.59
N PHE A 302 0.71 -2.74 7.50
CA PHE A 302 1.67 -2.12 8.42
C PHE A 302 1.14 -0.82 9.06
N GLY A 303 0.81 -0.93 10.35
CA GLY A 303 0.33 0.16 11.21
C GLY A 303 1.45 0.81 12.03
N TYR A 304 1.21 2.02 12.55
CA TYR A 304 2.12 2.72 13.46
C TYR A 304 1.62 2.61 14.90
N VAL A 305 2.50 2.27 15.85
CA VAL A 305 2.20 2.29 17.29
C VAL A 305 3.01 3.35 18.02
N TRP A 306 2.35 4.16 18.86
CA TRP A 306 3.02 5.22 19.62
C TRP A 306 3.94 4.63 20.69
N SER A 307 5.07 5.27 21.01
CA SER A 307 6.07 4.67 21.92
C SER A 307 5.53 4.37 23.32
N ALA A 308 4.71 5.25 23.90
CA ALA A 308 4.06 5.02 25.19
C ALA A 308 2.97 3.92 25.13
N GLN A 309 2.54 3.57 23.92
CA GLN A 309 1.55 2.55 23.60
C GLN A 309 2.21 1.27 23.02
N ASN A 310 3.53 1.06 23.16
CA ASN A 310 4.15 -0.17 22.68
C ASN A 310 4.27 -1.23 23.81
N PRO A 311 3.51 -2.35 23.76
CA PRO A 311 3.58 -3.39 24.78
C PRO A 311 4.88 -4.21 24.68
N ALA A 312 5.58 -4.14 23.54
CA ALA A 312 6.82 -4.85 23.30
C ALA A 312 8.09 -4.12 23.82
N ASP A 313 7.98 -2.87 24.26
CA ASP A 313 9.12 -2.04 24.69
C ASP A 313 9.82 -2.60 25.96
N GLY A 314 9.07 -3.16 26.90
CA GLY A 314 9.65 -3.89 28.04
C GLY A 314 10.40 -5.15 27.60
N ILE A 315 9.77 -5.96 26.75
CA ILE A 315 10.34 -7.21 26.22
C ILE A 315 11.63 -6.95 25.42
N SER A 316 11.68 -5.90 24.58
CA SER A 316 12.87 -5.57 23.77
C SER A 316 14.06 -5.13 24.61
N ARG A 317 13.83 -4.65 25.84
CA ARG A 317 14.86 -4.32 26.83
C ARG A 317 15.25 -5.52 27.71
N GLY A 318 14.57 -6.66 27.57
CA GLY A 318 14.78 -7.84 28.39
C GLY A 318 14.08 -7.81 29.76
N LEU A 319 13.08 -6.95 29.94
CA LEU A 319 12.24 -6.93 31.13
C LEU A 319 11.20 -8.06 31.08
N VAL A 320 10.77 -8.54 32.25
CA VAL A 320 9.63 -9.47 32.36
C VAL A 320 8.36 -8.71 31.99
N PHE A 321 7.64 -9.20 30.97
CA PHE A 321 6.37 -8.62 30.53
C PHE A 321 5.36 -8.61 31.67
N LYS A 322 4.76 -7.46 31.95
CA LYS A 322 3.68 -7.30 32.94
C LYS A 322 2.35 -7.14 32.22
N LEU A 323 1.26 -7.65 32.80
CA LEU A 323 -0.08 -7.53 32.21
C LEU A 323 -0.49 -6.06 31.97
N GLN A 324 -0.04 -5.14 32.84
CA GLN A 324 -0.21 -3.69 32.66
C GLN A 324 0.45 -3.14 31.39
N GLU A 325 1.44 -3.82 30.80
CA GLU A 325 2.02 -3.41 29.52
C GLU A 325 1.12 -3.74 28.34
N LEU A 326 0.19 -4.70 28.45
CA LEU A 326 -0.78 -5.02 27.40
C LEU A 326 -1.75 -3.86 27.13
N ALA A 327 -2.03 -3.04 28.15
CA ALA A 327 -2.83 -1.81 28.01
C ALA A 327 -2.12 -0.74 27.16
N LYS A 328 -0.81 -0.85 26.96
CA LYS A 328 -0.05 -0.05 25.99
C LYS A 328 -0.28 -0.68 24.61
N GLY A 329 -1.04 -0.03 23.76
CA GLY A 329 -1.28 -0.46 22.35
C GLY A 329 -2.74 -0.75 22.05
N SER A 330 -3.53 -1.09 23.06
CA SER A 330 -4.99 -1.14 23.00
C SER A 330 -5.59 0.26 23.25
N GLY A 331 -5.37 1.22 22.35
CA GLY A 331 -5.67 2.65 22.52
C GLY A 331 -7.12 3.02 22.89
N GLY A 332 -7.49 2.88 24.18
CA GLY A 332 -8.85 3.09 24.70
C GLY A 332 -9.77 1.85 24.62
N VAL A 333 -9.22 0.67 24.35
CA VAL A 333 -9.87 -0.37 23.53
C VAL A 333 -10.48 -1.57 24.30
N LEU A 334 -10.69 -1.47 25.61
CA LEU A 334 -10.83 -2.67 26.47
C LEU A 334 -11.61 -2.53 27.80
N TRP A 335 -12.49 -1.54 27.98
CA TRP A 335 -13.14 -1.26 29.28
C TRP A 335 -14.67 -1.07 29.20
N LEU A 336 -15.44 -2.17 29.20
CA LEU A 336 -16.89 -2.17 29.42
C LEU A 336 -17.36 -3.51 30.03
N GLU A 337 -17.59 -3.48 31.33
CA GLU A 337 -18.25 -4.48 32.20
C GLU A 337 -17.52 -5.81 32.52
N ASP A 338 -18.03 -6.52 33.54
CA ASP A 338 -17.25 -6.86 34.75
C ASP A 338 -17.23 -8.39 35.10
N PRO A 339 -16.59 -8.90 36.19
CA PRO A 339 -15.61 -9.97 36.01
C PRO A 339 -15.85 -11.26 36.83
N LYS A 340 -15.37 -12.42 36.34
CA LYS A 340 -15.27 -13.65 37.16
C LYS A 340 -13.96 -14.43 36.95
N VAL A 341 -13.13 -14.39 38.01
CA VAL A 341 -12.14 -15.37 38.49
C VAL A 341 -11.17 -16.01 37.47
N CYS A 342 -9.87 -15.75 37.67
CA CYS A 342 -8.77 -16.51 37.07
C CYS A 342 -8.08 -17.39 38.13
N HIS A 343 -7.73 -18.63 37.78
CA HIS A 343 -6.78 -19.44 38.56
C HIS A 343 -5.38 -19.39 37.94
N LEU A 344 -4.35 -19.52 38.79
CA LEU A 344 -2.95 -19.31 38.43
C LEU A 344 -2.14 -20.59 38.72
N LEU A 345 -1.76 -21.31 37.66
CA LEU A 345 -0.82 -22.43 37.76
C LEU A 345 0.56 -21.98 37.27
N SER A 346 1.51 -21.94 38.20
CA SER A 346 2.92 -21.62 37.93
C SER A 346 3.75 -22.90 37.88
N ASN A 347 4.75 -22.93 37.00
CA ASN A 347 5.91 -23.78 37.15
C ASN A 347 7.17 -22.94 36.88
N TYR A 348 7.79 -22.45 37.96
CA TYR A 348 9.09 -21.81 37.90
C TYR A 348 10.17 -22.86 37.65
N VAL A 349 11.03 -22.63 36.66
CA VAL A 349 12.38 -23.19 36.63
C VAL A 349 13.37 -22.04 36.51
N LEU A 350 13.94 -21.66 37.65
CA LEU A 350 15.19 -20.90 37.68
C LEU A 350 16.31 -21.83 37.18
N ARG A 351 17.11 -21.40 36.22
CA ARG A 351 18.43 -21.98 35.98
C ARG A 351 19.48 -20.91 35.80
N THR A 352 20.36 -20.81 36.78
CA THR A 352 21.57 -19.98 36.74
C THR A 352 22.71 -20.74 36.07
N LYS A 353 23.45 -20.02 35.21
CA LYS A 353 24.71 -20.38 34.57
C LYS A 353 24.68 -21.48 33.48
N ASP A 354 25.65 -21.30 32.59
CA ASP A 354 26.30 -22.21 31.65
C ASP A 354 25.52 -22.81 30.46
N ASN A 355 25.83 -22.21 29.30
CA ASN A 355 25.96 -22.77 27.94
C ASN A 355 24.77 -23.34 27.13
N VAL A 356 24.68 -22.82 25.91
CA VAL A 356 24.22 -23.44 24.65
C VAL A 356 22.82 -24.09 24.64
N SER A 357 21.80 -23.28 24.34
CA SER A 357 20.92 -23.48 23.16
C SER A 357 19.87 -22.36 23.06
N GLY A 358 19.32 -22.14 21.86
CA GLY A 358 18.35 -21.07 21.62
C GLY A 358 16.92 -21.47 21.95
N GLN A 359 16.42 -21.18 23.15
CA GLN A 359 15.02 -21.34 23.51
C GLN A 359 14.18 -20.10 23.16
N GLN A 360 13.01 -20.32 22.57
CA GLN A 360 11.97 -19.30 22.37
C GLN A 360 10.78 -19.66 23.25
N ASN A 361 10.45 -18.80 24.22
CA ASN A 361 9.30 -19.00 25.08
C ASN A 361 8.05 -18.42 24.42
N ILE A 362 6.98 -19.20 24.33
CA ILE A 362 5.69 -18.79 23.75
C ILE A 362 4.59 -19.00 24.81
N TYR A 363 3.84 -17.94 25.09
CA TYR A 363 2.70 -17.93 26.02
C TYR A 363 1.40 -17.55 25.27
N ILE A 364 0.22 -17.75 25.86
CA ILE A 364 -1.10 -17.52 25.21
C ILE A 364 -2.12 -16.96 26.24
N LEU A 365 -2.81 -15.84 25.94
CA LEU A 365 -3.78 -15.19 26.85
C LEU A 365 -4.79 -14.28 26.10
N ARG A 366 -6.11 -14.28 26.36
CA ARG A 366 -7.12 -13.86 25.35
C ARG A 366 -7.92 -12.53 25.62
N LYS A 367 -7.98 -11.59 24.63
CA LYS A 367 -9.09 -10.67 24.17
C LYS A 367 -8.93 -9.11 24.13
N THR A 368 -9.76 -8.48 23.25
CA THR A 368 -9.87 -7.05 22.80
C THR A 368 -11.37 -6.69 22.47
N LEU A 369 -11.90 -5.60 21.86
CA LEU A 369 -11.54 -4.47 20.93
C LEU A 369 -12.57 -3.29 21.19
N ARG A 370 -12.58 -2.01 20.74
CA ARG A 370 -12.13 -1.16 19.57
C ARG A 370 -11.78 0.29 20.05
N GLN A 371 -11.37 1.35 19.31
CA GLN A 371 -11.46 1.83 17.90
C GLN A 371 -10.48 3.05 17.67
N LEU A 372 -10.63 3.85 16.58
CA LEU A 372 -10.06 5.23 16.31
C LEU A 372 -8.53 5.38 15.99
N THR A 373 -7.96 6.46 15.40
CA THR A 373 -8.24 7.30 14.16
C THR A 373 -6.97 8.10 13.71
N ALA A 374 -6.92 8.59 12.45
CA ALA A 374 -6.06 9.71 11.92
C ALA A 374 -4.51 9.45 11.82
N SER A 375 -3.57 10.26 11.25
CA SER A 375 -3.47 11.44 10.32
C SER A 375 -1.94 11.65 9.98
N SER A 376 -1.41 12.31 8.92
CA SER A 376 -1.82 12.65 7.53
C SER A 376 -0.60 13.31 6.75
N ILE A 377 -0.85 14.19 5.75
CA ILE A 377 0.06 15.01 4.89
C ILE A 377 0.97 14.28 3.84
N LEU A 378 1.05 14.90 2.63
CA LEU A 378 1.75 14.46 1.41
C LEU A 378 2.48 15.67 0.74
N PRO A 379 3.36 15.48 -0.28
CA PRO A 379 2.86 15.72 -1.65
C PRO A 379 3.42 14.81 -2.76
N PHE A 380 4.71 14.41 -2.76
CA PHE A 380 5.25 13.50 -3.81
C PHE A 380 4.71 12.05 -3.69
N PHE A 381 3.94 11.77 -2.63
CA PHE A 381 3.13 10.58 -2.51
C PHE A 381 1.72 10.75 -3.14
N SER A 382 1.22 11.96 -3.41
CA SER A 382 -0.18 12.19 -3.82
C SER A 382 -0.58 11.48 -5.10
N ILE A 383 0.34 11.33 -6.06
CA ILE A 383 0.11 10.51 -7.28
C ILE A 383 -0.08 9.05 -6.89
N LEU A 384 0.84 8.47 -6.11
CA LEU A 384 0.75 7.08 -5.64
C LEU A 384 -0.41 6.85 -4.65
N PHE A 385 -0.83 7.86 -3.90
CA PHE A 385 -1.81 7.77 -2.80
C PHE A 385 -3.23 8.06 -3.27
N GLY A 386 -3.41 8.91 -4.30
CA GLY A 386 -4.66 8.99 -5.05
C GLY A 386 -4.95 7.68 -5.76
N LEU A 387 -3.93 7.10 -6.41
CA LEU A 387 -3.99 5.74 -6.94
C LEU A 387 -4.22 4.69 -5.84
N TYR A 388 -3.57 4.79 -4.69
CA TYR A 388 -3.83 3.88 -3.57
C TYR A 388 -5.27 3.96 -3.05
N ARG A 389 -5.91 5.15 -3.05
CA ARG A 389 -7.36 5.27 -2.75
C ARG A 389 -8.22 4.55 -3.79
N LEU A 390 -7.96 4.76 -5.09
CA LEU A 390 -8.57 4.01 -6.19
C LEU A 390 -8.42 2.48 -6.06
N PHE A 391 -7.44 1.99 -5.29
CA PHE A 391 -7.17 0.56 -5.06
C PHE A 391 -7.36 0.09 -3.60
N GLN A 392 -8.03 0.89 -2.76
CA GLN A 392 -8.55 0.47 -1.46
C GLN A 392 -10.06 0.15 -1.48
N ASP A 393 -10.74 0.34 -2.62
CA ASP A 393 -12.14 -0.05 -2.82
C ASP A 393 -12.36 -1.55 -2.49
N PRO A 394 -13.15 -1.90 -1.45
CA PRO A 394 -13.77 -3.21 -1.39
C PRO A 394 -14.94 -3.22 -2.39
N VAL A 395 -15.02 -4.20 -3.28
CA VAL A 395 -16.19 -4.33 -4.17
C VAL A 395 -17.40 -4.81 -3.35
N SER A 396 -18.21 -3.84 -2.90
CA SER A 396 -19.25 -3.99 -1.88
C SER A 396 -20.66 -4.14 -2.45
N GLY A 397 -20.87 -5.19 -3.27
CA GLY A 397 -22.19 -5.54 -3.83
C GLY A 397 -22.26 -5.33 -5.35
N PRO A 398 -23.45 -5.53 -5.95
CA PRO A 398 -23.72 -5.19 -7.34
C PRO A 398 -23.97 -3.67 -7.45
N GLU A 399 -22.89 -2.91 -7.55
CA GLU A 399 -22.91 -1.50 -7.95
C GLU A 399 -22.86 -1.42 -9.49
N ASP A 400 -23.52 -0.41 -10.07
CA ASP A 400 -23.48 -0.10 -11.49
C ASP A 400 -22.66 1.19 -11.68
N TYR A 401 -21.84 1.23 -12.73
CA TYR A 401 -20.81 2.26 -12.90
C TYR A 401 -21.02 3.05 -14.19
N SER A 402 -20.55 4.30 -14.21
CA SER A 402 -20.55 5.14 -15.41
C SER A 402 -19.18 5.82 -15.61
N LEU A 403 -18.72 5.86 -16.85
CA LEU A 403 -17.42 6.37 -17.27
C LEU A 403 -17.62 7.50 -18.29
N LEU A 404 -17.07 8.68 -18.00
CA LEU A 404 -17.16 9.87 -18.85
C LEU A 404 -15.75 10.38 -19.16
N ASN A 405 -15.32 10.22 -20.41
CA ASN A 405 -14.03 10.69 -20.90
C ASN A 405 -14.22 12.00 -21.69
N PHE A 406 -13.42 13.03 -21.45
CA PHE A 406 -13.43 14.26 -22.24
C PHE A 406 -12.40 14.20 -23.38
N THR A 407 -12.84 14.44 -24.62
CA THR A 407 -11.92 14.75 -25.72
C THR A 407 -11.67 16.24 -25.79
N THR A 408 -10.41 16.69 -25.72
CA THR A 408 -10.03 18.12 -25.77
C THR A 408 -10.10 18.75 -27.17
N ASN A 409 -11.13 18.42 -27.95
CA ASN A 409 -11.44 19.06 -29.22
C ASN A 409 -12.02 20.46 -29.00
N ALA A 410 -11.10 21.43 -28.91
CA ALA A 410 -11.33 22.88 -28.92
C ALA A 410 -12.32 23.43 -27.86
N MET A 411 -11.81 23.69 -26.64
CA MET A 411 -12.15 24.95 -25.98
C MET A 411 -11.72 26.08 -26.92
N ARG A 412 -12.67 26.92 -27.36
CA ARG A 412 -12.49 27.96 -28.37
C ARG A 412 -12.90 29.32 -27.81
#